data_AF-A0A316GW11-F1
#
_entry.id   AF-A0A316GW11-F1
#
_cell.length_a   1.000
_cell.length_b   1.000
_cell.length_c   1.000
_cell.angle_alpha   90.00
_cell.angle_beta   90.00
_cell.angle_gamma   90.00
#
_symmetry.space_group_name_H-M   'P 1'
#
loop_
_entity.id
_entity.type
_entity.pdbx_description
1 polymer ?
#
loop_
_entity_poly.entity_id
_entity_poly.type
_entity_poly.pdbx_seq_one_letter_code
_entity_poly.pdbx_strand_id
1 'polypeptide(L)'
;MLQHKFVEFMPEKLEEGILYVSVEYCTALHKCVCGCGNTVVTPISPTDWQLKFDGKSISLSPSIGNWSFACRSHYWIDKNHIRWAGNWDKDQIEEGRKEDQQKKARYFNKLSISEPSNDKLKTKESLPKTSWSWRSIWNALISKN
;
A
#
# COMPACT_ATOMS: atom_id res chain seq x y z
N MET A 1 13.74 -6.98 -16.26
CA MET A 1 12.27 -6.81 -16.10
C MET A 1 11.90 -7.31 -14.70
N LEU A 2 11.02 -6.61 -13.99
CA LEU A 2 10.50 -7.02 -12.69
C LEU A 2 9.49 -8.17 -12.89
N GLN A 3 9.58 -9.21 -12.09
CA GLN A 3 8.58 -10.28 -12.08
C GLN A 3 7.49 -9.96 -11.06
N HIS A 4 6.31 -10.56 -11.18
CA HIS A 4 5.25 -10.47 -10.16
C HIS A 4 4.72 -11.86 -9.80
N LYS A 5 4.30 -12.03 -8.55
CA LYS A 5 3.65 -13.24 -8.04
C LYS A 5 2.42 -12.83 -7.24
N PHE A 6 1.26 -13.34 -7.64
CA PHE A 6 0.07 -13.28 -6.80
C PHE A 6 0.14 -14.37 -5.75
N VAL A 7 -0.04 -13.98 -4.49
CA VAL A 7 0.02 -14.86 -3.33
C VAL A 7 -1.15 -14.57 -2.40
N GLU A 8 -1.64 -15.58 -1.71
CA GLU A 8 -2.61 -15.35 -0.64
C GLU A 8 -1.90 -14.67 0.54
N PHE A 9 -0.83 -15.29 1.05
CA PHE A 9 -0.01 -14.79 2.14
C PHE A 9 1.37 -14.33 1.66
N MET A 10 1.88 -13.23 2.24
CA MET A 10 3.23 -12.76 1.95
C MET A 10 4.27 -13.77 2.45
N PRO A 11 5.29 -14.11 1.65
CA PRO A 11 6.32 -15.05 2.08
C PRO A 11 7.19 -14.42 3.18
N GLU A 12 7.71 -15.26 4.08
CA GLU A 12 8.62 -14.80 5.14
C GLU A 12 9.90 -14.15 4.58
N LYS A 13 10.36 -14.62 3.41
CA LYS A 13 11.55 -14.13 2.72
C LYS A 13 11.16 -13.65 1.33
N LEU A 14 11.38 -12.37 1.07
CA LEU A 14 11.19 -11.76 -0.26
C LEU A 14 12.43 -11.95 -1.12
N GLU A 15 12.22 -12.40 -2.36
CA GLU A 15 13.25 -12.49 -3.38
C GLU A 15 13.46 -11.13 -4.08
N GLU A 16 14.70 -10.87 -4.52
CA GLU A 16 15.04 -9.69 -5.33
C GLU A 16 14.36 -9.76 -6.70
N GLY A 17 13.89 -8.62 -7.21
CA GLY A 17 13.29 -8.52 -8.53
C GLY A 17 11.88 -9.11 -8.67
N ILE A 18 11.23 -9.47 -7.56
CA ILE A 18 9.84 -9.98 -7.55
C ILE A 18 8.93 -9.05 -6.74
N LEU A 19 7.82 -8.64 -7.36
CA LEU A 19 6.70 -7.98 -6.69
C LEU A 19 5.67 -9.02 -6.26
N TYR A 20 5.57 -9.25 -4.95
CA TYR A 20 4.53 -10.09 -4.39
C TYR A 20 3.28 -9.26 -4.16
N VAL A 21 2.12 -9.79 -4.57
CA VAL A 21 0.84 -9.10 -4.46
C VAL A 21 -0.15 -10.02 -3.79
N SER A 22 -0.76 -9.56 -2.70
CA SER A 22 -1.94 -10.18 -2.12
C SER A 22 -3.14 -9.30 -2.37
N VAL A 23 -4.08 -9.84 -3.16
CA VAL A 23 -5.37 -9.20 -3.41
C VAL A 23 -6.25 -9.29 -2.16
N GLU A 24 -6.22 -10.43 -1.47
CA GLU A 24 -6.98 -10.66 -0.23
C GLU A 24 -6.64 -9.64 0.85
N TYR A 25 -5.34 -9.36 1.04
CA TYR A 25 -4.87 -8.40 2.03
C TYR A 25 -4.59 -7.00 1.46
N CYS A 26 -5.00 -6.74 0.20
CA CYS A 26 -4.81 -5.49 -0.52
C CYS A 26 -3.43 -4.84 -0.31
N THR A 27 -2.37 -5.61 -0.55
CA THR A 27 -1.00 -5.12 -0.35
C THR A 27 -0.02 -5.75 -1.32
N ALA A 28 1.01 -4.99 -1.69
CA ALA A 28 2.12 -5.50 -2.47
C ALA A 28 3.46 -5.20 -1.78
N LEU A 29 4.36 -6.17 -1.84
CA LEU A 29 5.67 -6.12 -1.21
C LEU A 29 6.76 -6.52 -2.20
N HIS A 30 7.90 -5.86 -2.11
CA HIS A 30 9.12 -6.26 -2.84
C HIS A 30 10.38 -5.80 -2.11
N LYS A 31 11.52 -6.36 -2.49
CA LYS A 31 12.81 -5.82 -2.11
C LYS A 31 13.11 -4.54 -2.90
N CYS A 32 13.66 -3.54 -2.22
CA CYS A 32 13.95 -2.25 -2.81
C CYS A 32 14.84 -2.42 -4.04
N VAL A 33 14.36 -1.97 -5.20
CA VAL A 33 14.99 -2.21 -6.51
C VAL A 33 16.32 -1.49 -6.71
N CYS A 34 16.73 -0.64 -5.75
CA CYS A 34 18.10 -0.10 -5.71
C CYS A 34 19.14 -1.13 -5.23
N GLY A 35 18.73 -2.26 -4.68
CA GLY A 35 19.62 -3.31 -4.17
C GLY A 35 20.02 -3.16 -2.69
N CYS A 36 19.43 -2.21 -1.94
CA CYS A 36 19.74 -2.04 -0.52
C CYS A 36 19.15 -3.13 0.40
N GLY A 37 18.33 -4.03 -0.14
CA GLY A 37 17.73 -5.14 0.63
C GLY A 37 16.56 -4.78 1.54
N ASN A 38 16.20 -3.49 1.65
CA ASN A 38 15.02 -3.07 2.42
C ASN A 38 13.72 -3.59 1.79
N THR A 39 12.76 -3.96 2.63
CA THR A 39 11.41 -4.32 2.19
C THR A 39 10.59 -3.06 1.96
N VAL A 40 10.04 -2.93 0.76
CA VAL A 40 9.10 -1.88 0.38
C VAL A 40 7.69 -2.45 0.49
N VAL A 41 6.79 -1.69 1.12
CA VAL A 41 5.38 -2.05 1.27
C VAL A 41 4.54 -0.99 0.56
N THR A 42 3.65 -1.44 -0.32
CA THR A 42 2.70 -0.59 -1.03
C THR A 42 1.28 -1.10 -0.79
N PRO A 43 0.58 -0.59 0.25
CA PRO A 43 -0.84 -0.85 0.45
C PRO A 43 -1.65 -0.44 -0.77
N ILE A 44 -2.54 -1.32 -1.21
CA ILE A 44 -3.41 -1.10 -2.37
C ILE A 44 -4.73 -0.54 -1.83
N SER A 45 -4.95 0.75 -1.96
CA SER A 45 -6.14 1.41 -1.43
C SER A 45 -6.54 2.62 -2.28
N PRO A 46 -7.78 3.12 -2.15
CA PRO A 46 -8.22 4.34 -2.85
C PRO A 46 -7.40 5.59 -2.52
N THR A 47 -6.61 5.58 -1.45
CA THR A 47 -5.83 6.74 -0.98
C THR A 47 -4.32 6.50 -0.97
N ASP A 48 -3.87 5.30 -1.30
CA ASP A 48 -2.46 4.90 -1.33
C ASP A 48 -2.08 4.52 -2.77
N TRP A 49 -1.56 3.30 -2.99
CA TRP A 49 -1.22 2.82 -4.32
C TRP A 49 -2.41 2.15 -5.01
N GLN A 50 -2.50 2.34 -6.31
CA GLN A 50 -3.36 1.61 -7.23
C GLN A 50 -2.53 0.58 -7.96
N LEU A 51 -3.08 -0.63 -8.03
CA LEU A 51 -2.54 -1.73 -8.82
C LEU A 51 -3.28 -1.83 -10.15
N LYS A 52 -2.54 -1.86 -11.25
CA LYS A 52 -3.08 -2.23 -12.56
C LYS A 52 -2.45 -3.53 -13.02
N PHE A 53 -3.29 -4.52 -13.34
CA PHE A 53 -2.88 -5.79 -13.93
C PHE A 53 -3.75 -6.09 -15.15
N ASP A 54 -3.12 -6.43 -16.28
CA ASP A 54 -3.80 -6.68 -17.56
C ASP A 54 -3.76 -8.16 -17.99
N GLY A 55 -3.43 -9.08 -17.06
CA GLY A 55 -3.23 -10.50 -17.35
C GLY A 55 -1.78 -10.85 -17.72
N LYS A 56 -0.91 -9.86 -18.00
CA LYS A 56 0.48 -10.07 -18.39
C LYS A 56 1.48 -9.18 -17.64
N SER A 57 1.10 -7.93 -17.39
CA SER A 57 1.97 -6.91 -16.84
C SER A 57 1.32 -6.16 -15.69
N ILE A 58 2.16 -5.71 -14.76
CA ILE A 58 1.74 -5.02 -13.56
C ILE A 58 2.31 -3.61 -13.50
N SER A 59 1.50 -2.67 -12.99
CA SER A 59 1.91 -1.30 -12.73
C SER A 59 1.41 -0.85 -11.37
N LEU A 60 2.18 0.00 -10.70
CA LEU A 60 1.79 0.68 -9.48
C LEU A 60 1.80 2.19 -9.70
N SER A 61 0.77 2.86 -9.20
CA SER A 61 0.67 4.32 -9.20
C SER A 61 0.11 4.82 -7.87
N PRO A 62 0.63 5.89 -7.26
CA PRO A 62 1.71 6.76 -7.74
C PRO A 62 3.09 6.09 -7.68
N SER A 63 4.15 6.85 -7.96
CA SER A 63 5.53 6.40 -7.78
C SER A 63 5.81 5.97 -6.34
N ILE A 64 6.91 5.25 -6.17
CA ILE A 64 7.39 4.78 -4.87
C ILE A 64 8.60 5.60 -4.48
N GLY A 65 8.42 6.52 -3.53
CA GLY A 65 9.49 7.31 -2.92
C GLY A 65 9.87 6.75 -1.56
N ASN A 66 11.05 6.14 -1.44
CA ASN A 66 11.55 5.55 -0.20
C ASN A 66 12.33 6.57 0.64
N TRP A 67 11.74 7.73 0.91
CA TRP A 67 12.42 8.89 1.51
C TRP A 67 12.91 8.66 2.95
N SER A 68 12.31 7.70 3.65
CA SER A 68 12.70 7.28 5.00
C SER A 68 13.85 6.28 5.00
N PHE A 69 14.23 5.71 3.85
CA PHE A 69 15.38 4.82 3.74
C PHE A 69 16.64 5.63 3.47
N ALA A 70 17.79 5.10 3.91
CA ALA A 70 19.09 5.71 3.61
C ALA A 70 19.35 5.83 2.09
N CYS A 71 18.83 4.89 1.28
CA CYS A 71 19.00 4.93 -0.17
C CYS A 71 18.16 6.03 -0.87
N ARG A 72 17.09 6.53 -0.23
CA ARG A 72 16.17 7.55 -0.76
C ARG A 72 15.71 7.29 -2.20
N SER A 73 15.61 6.02 -2.59
CA SER A 73 15.30 5.62 -3.97
C SER A 73 13.90 6.10 -4.39
N HIS A 74 13.75 6.56 -5.62
CA HIS A 74 12.45 6.95 -6.19
C HIS A 74 12.26 6.36 -7.58
N TYR A 75 11.17 5.62 -7.77
CA TYR A 75 10.92 4.94 -9.04
C TYR A 75 9.43 4.65 -9.26
N TRP A 76 9.11 4.36 -10.51
CA TRP A 76 7.83 3.80 -10.94
C TRP A 76 7.99 2.31 -11.23
N ILE A 77 6.93 1.55 -10.99
CA ILE A 77 6.74 0.23 -11.56
C ILE A 77 5.67 0.37 -12.64
N ASP A 78 6.07 0.30 -13.91
CA ASP A 78 5.18 0.46 -15.07
C ASP A 78 5.37 -0.70 -16.05
N LYS A 79 4.30 -1.46 -16.29
CA LYS A 79 4.28 -2.64 -17.16
C LYS A 79 5.47 -3.58 -16.92
N ASN A 80 5.69 -4.00 -15.66
CA ASN A 80 6.82 -4.82 -15.22
C ASN A 80 8.22 -4.16 -15.33
N HIS A 81 8.31 -2.86 -15.60
CA HIS A 81 9.59 -2.15 -15.71
C HIS A 81 9.79 -1.15 -14.57
N ILE A 82 11.02 -1.08 -14.09
CA ILE A 82 11.45 -0.03 -13.16
C ILE A 82 11.83 1.19 -13.97
N ARG A 83 11.17 2.31 -13.73
CA ARG A 83 11.58 3.61 -14.27
C ARG A 83 11.99 4.51 -13.13
N TRP A 84 13.28 4.85 -13.06
CA TRP A 84 13.78 5.76 -12.05
C TRP A 84 13.12 7.15 -12.19
N ALA A 85 12.70 7.69 -11.06
CA ALA A 85 12.17 9.04 -10.96
C ALA A 85 13.21 9.94 -10.27
N GLY A 86 13.09 11.26 -10.48
CA GLY A 86 14.01 12.23 -9.88
C GLY A 86 13.91 12.25 -8.36
N ASN A 87 15.02 12.55 -7.68
CA ASN A 87 14.99 12.73 -6.23
C ASN A 87 14.18 13.96 -5.85
N TRP A 88 13.46 13.87 -4.74
CA TRP A 88 12.77 15.01 -4.14
C TRP A 88 13.64 15.65 -3.07
N ASP A 89 13.61 16.98 -3.02
CA ASP A 89 14.12 17.73 -1.88
C ASP A 89 13.20 17.59 -0.65
N LYS A 90 13.57 18.21 0.47
CA LYS A 90 12.81 18.09 1.72
C LYS A 90 11.42 18.72 1.61
N ASP A 91 11.28 19.81 0.88
CA ASP A 91 10.02 20.54 0.76
C ASP A 91 9.04 19.77 -0.11
N GLN A 92 9.52 19.17 -1.20
CA GLN A 92 8.77 18.27 -2.06
C GLN A 92 8.29 17.02 -1.30
N ILE A 93 9.15 16.43 -0.46
CA ILE A 93 8.79 15.27 0.39
C ILE A 93 7.68 15.66 1.37
N GLU A 94 7.80 16.80 2.03
CA GLU A 94 6.83 17.23 3.03
C GLU A 94 5.49 17.59 2.41
N GLU A 95 5.49 18.30 1.28
CA GLU A 95 4.25 18.62 0.57
C GLU A 95 3.55 17.35 0.08
N GLY A 96 4.29 16.38 -0.48
CA GLY A 96 3.72 15.09 -0.89
C GLY A 96 3.08 14.33 0.28
N ARG A 97 3.73 14.29 1.45
CA ARG A 97 3.15 13.67 2.66
C ARG A 97 1.88 14.37 3.11
N LYS A 98 1.88 15.70 3.08
CA LYS A 98 0.72 16.51 3.45
C LYS A 98 -0.45 16.29 2.50
N GLU A 99 -0.21 16.21 1.20
CA GLU A 99 -1.23 15.84 0.22
C GLU A 99 -1.83 14.46 0.51
N ASP A 100 -1.00 13.46 0.79
CA ASP A 100 -1.46 12.09 1.07
C ASP A 100 -2.29 12.03 2.36
N GLN A 101 -1.88 12.75 3.40
CA GLN A 101 -2.67 12.89 4.63
C GLN A 101 -4.03 13.54 4.36
N GLN A 102 -4.09 14.59 3.54
CA GLN A 102 -5.34 15.25 3.17
C GLN A 102 -6.25 14.34 2.33
N LYS A 103 -5.69 13.60 1.36
CA LYS A 103 -6.44 12.61 0.55
C LYS A 103 -7.09 11.57 1.45
N LYS A 104 -6.33 11.02 2.41
CA LYS A 104 -6.83 10.07 3.41
C LYS A 104 -7.94 10.67 4.27
N ALA A 105 -7.72 11.85 4.85
CA ALA A 105 -8.72 12.52 5.68
C ALA A 105 -10.03 12.77 4.93
N ARG A 106 -9.96 13.25 3.68
CA ARG A 106 -11.14 13.49 2.84
C ARG A 106 -11.90 12.19 2.55
N TYR A 107 -11.19 11.12 2.21
CA TYR A 107 -11.78 9.83 1.91
C TYR A 107 -12.53 9.24 3.12
N PHE A 108 -11.90 9.20 4.29
CA PHE A 108 -12.51 8.63 5.49
C PHE A 108 -13.64 9.51 6.06
N ASN A 109 -13.52 10.83 5.98
CA ASN A 109 -14.61 11.73 6.38
C ASN A 109 -15.87 11.50 5.51
N LYS A 110 -15.68 11.33 4.19
CA LYS A 110 -16.79 11.00 3.29
C LYS A 110 -17.46 9.68 3.65
N LEU A 111 -16.67 8.64 3.99
CA LEU A 111 -17.21 7.36 4.43
C LEU A 111 -18.02 7.48 5.72
N SER A 112 -17.54 8.25 6.71
CA SER A 112 -18.27 8.44 7.98
C SER A 112 -19.59 9.20 7.84
N ILE A 113 -19.73 10.02 6.80
CA ILE A 113 -20.98 10.76 6.51
C ILE A 113 -21.99 9.88 5.76
N SER A 114 -21.53 8.85 5.04
CA SER A 114 -22.37 7.96 4.25
C SER A 114 -22.88 6.72 4.99
N GLU A 115 -22.37 6.41 6.19
CA GLU A 115 -22.93 5.35 7.02
C GLU A 115 -24.15 5.88 7.79
N PRO A 116 -25.37 5.36 7.58
CA PRO A 116 -26.49 5.70 8.44
C PRO A 116 -26.18 5.24 9.86
N SER A 117 -26.36 6.14 10.83
CA SER A 117 -26.24 5.86 12.27
C SER A 117 -27.27 4.80 12.67
N ASN A 118 -26.90 3.52 12.61
CA ASN A 118 -27.76 2.46 13.12
C ASN A 118 -27.61 2.38 14.65
N ASP A 119 -28.29 3.29 15.34
CA ASP A 119 -28.54 3.16 16.78
C ASP A 119 -29.59 2.06 16.98
N LYS A 120 -29.14 0.96 17.61
CA LYS A 120 -29.88 -0.19 18.19
C LYS A 120 -30.52 -1.19 17.22
N LEU A 121 -29.95 -2.40 17.18
CA LEU A 121 -30.60 -3.55 17.82
C LEU A 121 -29.57 -4.63 18.21
N LYS A 122 -29.60 -5.01 19.49
CA LYS A 122 -28.93 -6.21 20.00
C LYS A 122 -29.61 -7.44 19.41
N THR A 123 -28.86 -8.29 18.73
CA THR A 123 -29.15 -9.74 18.69
C THR A 123 -27.83 -10.50 18.62
N LYS A 124 -27.65 -11.39 19.59
CA LYS A 124 -26.58 -12.37 19.63
C LYS A 124 -26.85 -13.39 18.52
N GLU A 125 -26.02 -13.44 17.50
CA GLU A 125 -25.85 -14.64 16.68
C GLU A 125 -24.44 -14.65 16.08
N SER A 126 -23.77 -15.77 16.28
CA SER A 126 -22.34 -15.98 16.06
C SER A 126 -21.98 -15.99 14.57
N LEU A 127 -21.26 -14.97 14.11
CA LEU A 127 -20.60 -14.93 12.80
C LEU A 127 -19.18 -15.54 12.88
N PRO A 128 -18.70 -16.21 11.82
CA PRO A 128 -17.48 -17.00 11.85
C PRO A 128 -16.22 -16.14 12.08
N LYS A 129 -15.30 -16.71 12.87
CA LYS A 129 -14.09 -16.07 13.44
C LYS A 129 -12.97 -15.85 12.42
N THR A 130 -13.18 -15.11 11.35
CA THR A 130 -12.08 -14.53 10.56
C THR A 130 -12.57 -13.28 9.85
N SER A 131 -12.93 -12.26 10.63
CA SER A 131 -13.20 -10.92 10.14
C SER A 131 -12.20 -9.99 10.82
N TRP A 132 -11.02 -9.85 10.20
CA TRP A 132 -10.12 -8.78 10.57
C TRP A 132 -10.61 -7.50 9.90
N SER A 133 -11.17 -6.61 10.73
CA SER A 133 -11.57 -5.27 10.31
C SER A 133 -10.35 -4.55 9.73
N TRP A 134 -10.51 -3.98 8.54
CA TRP A 134 -9.53 -3.09 7.90
C TRP A 134 -9.02 -1.98 8.83
N ARG A 135 -9.85 -1.55 9.81
CA ARG A 135 -9.44 -0.62 10.89
C ARG A 135 -8.33 -1.16 11.79
N SER A 136 -8.35 -2.45 12.11
CA SER A 136 -7.36 -3.09 12.99
C SER A 136 -5.99 -3.19 12.33
N ILE A 137 -5.95 -3.44 11.02
CA ILE A 137 -4.71 -3.45 10.23
C ILE A 137 -4.14 -2.03 10.10
N TRP A 138 -5.00 -1.03 9.88
CA TRP A 138 -4.59 0.37 9.79
C TRP A 138 -3.98 0.90 11.10
N ASN A 139 -4.59 0.59 12.24
CA ASN A 139 -4.07 0.97 13.57
C ASN A 139 -2.75 0.26 13.92
N ALA A 140 -2.55 -0.99 13.45
CA ALA A 140 -1.30 -1.72 13.65
C ALA A 140 -0.13 -1.15 12.83
N LEU A 141 -0.41 -0.54 11.67
CA LEU A 141 0.61 0.06 10.80
C LEU A 141 1.00 1.49 11.21
N ILE A 142 0.13 2.23 11.90
CA ILE A 142 0.41 3.60 12.36
C ILE A 142 1.10 3.64 13.73
N SER A 143 0.98 2.60 14.55
CA SER A 143 1.59 2.56 15.90
C SER A 143 3.09 2.26 15.93
N LYS A 144 3.78 2.22 14.78
CA LYS A 144 5.22 1.95 14.68
C LYS A 144 6.02 2.99 13.89
N ASN A 145 5.53 4.22 13.78
CA ASN A 145 6.36 5.38 13.41
C ASN A 145 6.07 6.55 14.36
#